data_AF-A0A538NLG5-F1
#
_entry.id   AF-A0A538NLG5-F1
#
_cell.length_a   1.000
_cell.length_b   1.000
_cell.length_c   1.000
_cell.angle_alpha   90.00
_cell.angle_beta   90.00
_cell.angle_gamma   90.00
#
_symmetry.space_group_name_H-M   'P 1'
#
loop_
_entity.id
_entity.type
_entity.pdbx_description
1 polymer ?
#
loop_
_entity_poly.entity_id
_entity_poly.type
_entity_poly.pdbx_seq_one_letter_code
_entity_poly.pdbx_strand_id
1 'polypeptide(L)'
;PVGLRSLAPDDPEYKAIYSGDLRSRDGAYHQGTVWAWLIGPFIDAWLKVHPNDKANARKFLRELPEHLGEAGLGTISEVFDANEPHAAGGCIAQAWSVAEVLRCWVKTA
;
A
#
# COMPACT_ATOMS: atom_id res chain seq x y z
N PRO A 1 -4.39 -3.45 -4.67
CA PRO A 1 -4.32 -2.05 -5.12
C PRO A 1 -3.68 -1.21 -4.00
N VAL A 2 -3.08 -0.06 -4.32
CA VAL A 2 -2.50 0.92 -3.37
C VAL A 2 -1.46 0.44 -2.36
N GLY A 3 -0.96 -0.80 -2.45
CA GLY A 3 0.06 -1.34 -1.53
C GLY A 3 -0.05 -2.85 -1.36
N LEU A 4 0.53 -3.36 -0.28
CA LEU A 4 0.50 -4.78 0.08
C LEU A 4 -0.26 -4.99 1.40
N ARG A 5 -1.04 -6.09 1.47
CA ARG A 5 -1.68 -6.54 2.72
C ARG A 5 -0.61 -6.97 3.71
N SER A 6 -0.80 -6.60 4.97
CA SER A 6 0.09 -6.99 6.08
C SER A 6 -0.07 -8.45 6.51
N LEU A 7 -1.22 -9.08 6.22
CA LEU A 7 -1.50 -10.48 6.52
C LEU A 7 -2.25 -11.14 5.34
N ALA A 8 -2.08 -12.46 5.20
CA ALA A 8 -2.74 -13.23 4.17
C ALA A 8 -4.26 -13.35 4.46
N PRO A 9 -5.13 -13.28 3.43
CA PRO A 9 -6.59 -13.32 3.63
C PRO A 9 -7.16 -14.64 4.15
N ASP A 10 -6.40 -15.73 4.05
CA ASP A 10 -6.74 -17.06 4.54
C ASP A 10 -6.33 -17.30 5.99
N ASP A 11 -5.62 -16.35 6.62
CA ASP A 11 -5.29 -16.39 8.03
C ASP A 11 -6.54 -16.11 8.89
N PRO A 12 -6.82 -16.90 9.94
CA PRO A 12 -8.00 -16.72 10.79
C PRO A 12 -8.04 -15.35 11.50
N GLU A 13 -6.89 -14.70 11.70
CA GLU A 13 -6.80 -13.39 12.34
C GLU A 13 -6.85 -12.22 11.34
N TYR A 14 -7.12 -12.50 10.06
CA TYR A 14 -7.21 -11.48 9.02
C TYR A 14 -8.37 -10.50 9.24
N LYS A 15 -8.03 -9.21 9.17
CA LYS A 15 -8.90 -8.06 9.29
C LYS A 15 -8.70 -7.16 8.08
N ALA A 16 -9.71 -7.18 7.21
CA ALA A 16 -9.66 -6.44 5.95
C ALA A 16 -9.88 -4.92 6.09
N ILE A 17 -10.44 -4.47 7.20
CA ILE A 17 -10.94 -3.10 7.37
C ILE A 17 -10.24 -2.45 8.57
N TYR A 18 -9.64 -1.30 8.34
CA TYR A 18 -9.05 -0.42 9.34
C TYR A 18 -10.04 0.70 9.69
N SER A 19 -11.01 0.40 10.56
CA SER A 19 -12.02 1.39 10.98
C SER A 19 -12.52 1.16 12.41
N GLY A 20 -13.37 2.07 12.89
CA GLY A 20 -13.97 1.98 14.22
C GLY A 20 -13.14 2.67 15.31
N ASP A 21 -13.25 2.14 16.52
CA ASP A 21 -12.58 2.68 17.70
C ASP A 21 -11.06 2.41 17.67
N LEU A 22 -10.34 2.91 18.69
CA LEU A 22 -8.90 2.70 18.80
C LEU A 22 -8.54 1.21 18.83
N ARG A 23 -9.27 0.41 19.61
CA ARG A 23 -8.98 -1.02 19.77
C ARG A 23 -9.16 -1.80 18.47
N SER A 24 -10.20 -1.47 17.70
CA SER A 24 -10.47 -2.11 16.39
C SER A 24 -9.37 -1.78 15.39
N ARG A 25 -8.98 -0.50 15.32
CA ARG A 25 -7.91 -0.01 14.45
C ARG A 25 -6.55 -0.61 14.80
N ASP A 26 -6.16 -0.56 16.07
CA ASP A 26 -4.91 -1.17 16.55
C ASP A 26 -4.88 -2.67 16.25
N GLY A 27 -6.01 -3.34 16.47
CA GLY A 27 -6.15 -4.76 16.18
C GLY A 27 -6.10 -5.13 14.70
N ALA A 28 -6.33 -4.19 13.78
CA ALA A 28 -6.30 -4.41 12.33
C ALA A 28 -5.00 -3.89 11.68
N TYR A 29 -4.27 -2.99 12.34
CA TYR A 29 -3.17 -2.18 11.80
C TYR A 29 -2.09 -2.99 11.06
N HIS A 30 -1.82 -4.21 11.53
CA HIS A 30 -0.90 -5.16 10.89
C HIS A 30 -1.53 -6.54 10.62
N GLN A 31 -2.86 -6.64 10.62
CA GLN A 31 -3.59 -7.90 10.48
C GLN A 31 -4.36 -7.98 9.16
N GLY A 32 -3.88 -7.37 8.08
CA GLY A 32 -4.54 -7.41 6.77
C GLY A 32 -4.69 -6.05 6.11
N THR A 33 -4.69 -4.98 6.92
CA THR A 33 -4.57 -3.59 6.47
C THR A 33 -3.44 -3.45 5.43
N VAL A 34 -3.72 -2.72 4.36
CA VAL A 34 -2.80 -2.51 3.25
C VAL A 34 -1.87 -1.34 3.55
N TRP A 35 -0.58 -1.54 3.37
CA TRP A 35 0.45 -0.52 3.55
C TRP A 35 1.04 -0.12 2.20
N ALA A 36 1.00 1.17 1.87
CA ALA A 36 1.54 1.67 0.60
C ALA A 36 3.05 1.52 0.50
N TRP A 37 3.81 1.86 1.55
CA TRP A 37 5.28 1.83 1.51
C TRP A 37 5.86 0.44 1.23
N LEU A 38 5.14 -0.65 1.57
CA LEU A 38 5.57 -2.02 1.29
C LEU A 38 5.72 -2.32 -0.20
N ILE A 39 5.16 -1.49 -1.09
CA ILE A 39 5.37 -1.59 -2.53
C ILE A 39 6.84 -1.48 -2.92
N GLY A 40 7.60 -0.72 -2.13
CA GLY A 40 9.03 -0.52 -2.24
C GLY A 40 9.86 -1.79 -2.19
N PRO A 41 9.98 -2.43 -1.01
CA PRO A 41 10.70 -3.70 -0.87
C PRO A 41 10.11 -4.80 -1.76
N PHE A 42 8.80 -4.79 -2.02
CA PHE A 42 8.16 -5.74 -2.95
C PHE A 42 8.71 -5.61 -4.38
N ILE A 43 8.77 -4.40 -4.92
CA ILE A 43 9.32 -4.16 -6.28
C ILE A 43 10.82 -4.46 -6.33
N ASP A 44 11.57 -4.16 -5.26
CA ASP A 44 12.98 -4.54 -5.18
C ASP A 44 13.17 -6.05 -5.23
N ALA A 45 12.33 -6.81 -4.53
CA ALA A 45 12.33 -8.28 -4.58
C ALA A 45 11.90 -8.80 -5.95
N TRP A 46 10.83 -8.25 -6.53
CA TRP A 46 10.37 -8.61 -7.87
C TRP A 46 11.47 -8.47 -8.90
N LEU A 47 12.17 -7.34 -8.94
CA LEU A 47 13.24 -7.09 -9.90
C LEU A 47 14.53 -7.87 -9.60
N LYS A 48 14.72 -8.40 -8.39
CA LYS A 48 15.80 -9.36 -8.13
C LYS A 48 15.50 -10.72 -8.76
N VAL A 49 14.25 -11.16 -8.73
CA VAL A 49 13.81 -12.45 -9.30
C VAL A 49 13.57 -12.34 -10.81
N HIS A 50 13.08 -11.18 -11.27
CA HIS A 50 12.74 -10.89 -12.66
C HIS A 50 13.45 -9.60 -13.15
N PRO A 51 14.79 -9.63 -13.36
CA PRO A 51 15.58 -8.42 -13.62
C PRO A 51 15.15 -7.58 -14.83
N ASN A 52 14.60 -8.23 -15.86
CA ASN A 52 14.17 -7.56 -17.09
C ASN A 52 12.68 -7.20 -17.11
N ASP A 53 11.93 -7.51 -16.05
CA ASP A 53 10.48 -7.34 -16.01
C ASP A 53 10.06 -6.04 -15.30
N LYS A 54 10.65 -4.93 -15.73
CA LYS A 54 10.27 -3.58 -15.26
C LYS A 54 8.83 -3.24 -15.62
N ALA A 55 8.34 -3.76 -16.75
CA ALA A 55 6.98 -3.52 -17.22
C ALA A 55 5.94 -4.06 -16.23
N ASN A 56 6.06 -5.31 -15.76
CA ASN A 56 5.15 -5.82 -14.73
C ASN A 56 5.40 -5.17 -13.36
N ALA A 57 6.67 -4.87 -13.01
CA ALA A 57 6.96 -4.13 -11.78
C ALA A 57 6.22 -2.78 -11.71
N ARG A 58 6.18 -2.04 -12.83
CA ARG A 58 5.44 -0.77 -12.95
C ARG A 58 3.93 -0.94 -12.77
N LYS A 59 3.37 -2.09 -13.16
CA LYS A 59 1.92 -2.34 -13.04
C LYS A 59 1.45 -2.32 -11.60
N PHE A 60 2.28 -2.76 -10.65
CA PHE A 60 1.91 -2.75 -9.23
C PHE A 60 1.73 -1.34 -8.64
N LEU A 61 2.24 -0.30 -9.31
CA LEU A 61 2.12 1.08 -8.89
C LEU A 61 0.88 1.80 -9.47
N ARG A 62 0.15 1.20 -10.42
CA ARG A 62 -0.81 1.91 -11.29
C ARG A 62 -1.92 2.67 -10.57
N GLU A 63 -2.39 2.14 -9.45
CA GLU A 63 -3.51 2.71 -8.69
C GLU A 63 -3.07 3.84 -7.73
N LEU A 64 -1.78 3.90 -7.37
CA LEU A 64 -1.27 4.88 -6.40
C LEU A 64 -1.35 6.34 -6.87
N PRO A 65 -1.15 6.67 -8.16
CA PRO A 65 -1.38 8.02 -8.66
C PRO A 65 -2.82 8.52 -8.52
N GLU A 66 -3.81 7.63 -8.60
CA GLU A 66 -5.22 8.00 -8.47
C GLU A 66 -5.50 8.54 -7.06
N HIS A 67 -4.89 7.91 -6.05
CA HIS A 67 -4.96 8.36 -4.65
C HIS A 67 -4.40 9.78 -4.41
N LEU A 68 -3.56 10.33 -5.30
CA LEU A 68 -3.04 11.70 -5.12
C LEU A 68 -4.14 12.77 -5.14
N GLY A 69 -5.31 12.45 -5.70
CA GLY A 69 -6.50 13.30 -5.70
C GLY A 69 -7.47 13.03 -4.53
N GLU A 70 -7.16 12.07 -3.66
CA GLU A 70 -8.04 11.55 -2.62
C GLU A 70 -7.42 11.70 -1.23
N ALA A 71 -8.25 11.81 -0.18
CA ALA A 71 -7.88 11.98 1.25
C ALA A 71 -7.00 13.21 1.59
N GLY A 72 -5.85 13.38 0.93
CA GLY A 72 -4.97 14.55 1.00
C GLY A 72 -4.33 14.82 -0.37
N LEU A 73 -4.46 16.05 -0.86
CA LEU A 73 -3.98 16.41 -2.19
C LEU A 73 -2.46 16.29 -2.32
N GLY A 74 -2.01 15.57 -3.34
CA GLY A 74 -0.59 15.44 -3.70
C GLY A 74 0.23 14.60 -2.72
N THR A 75 -0.41 13.79 -1.87
CA THR A 75 0.29 12.91 -0.91
C THR A 75 -0.30 11.50 -0.94
N ILE A 76 0.35 10.59 -0.23
CA ILE A 76 -0.08 9.19 -0.11
C ILE A 76 -0.29 8.87 1.36
N SER A 77 -1.44 8.28 1.65
CA SER A 77 -1.82 7.92 3.00
C SER A 77 -1.01 6.73 3.52
N GLU A 78 -1.06 6.57 4.82
CA GLU A 78 -0.29 5.55 5.53
C GLU A 78 -0.79 4.13 5.22
N VAL A 79 -2.09 3.93 5.38
CA VAL A 79 -2.76 2.64 5.25
C VAL A 79 -4.05 2.74 4.46
N PHE A 80 -4.50 1.59 3.96
CA PHE A 80 -5.72 1.44 3.19
C PHE A 80 -6.46 0.17 3.62
N ASP A 81 -7.78 0.18 3.47
CA ASP A 81 -8.58 -1.02 3.58
C ASP A 81 -8.18 -2.05 2.51
N ALA A 82 -8.22 -3.32 2.87
CA ALA A 82 -7.83 -4.43 2.01
C ALA A 82 -8.93 -4.89 1.03
N ASN A 83 -10.15 -4.38 1.22
CA ASN A 83 -11.33 -4.59 0.39
C ASN A 83 -11.73 -3.29 -0.31
N GLU A 84 -12.46 -3.41 -1.42
CA GLU A 84 -13.05 -2.26 -2.12
C GLU A 84 -13.95 -1.44 -1.17
N PRO A 85 -13.93 -0.09 -1.25
CA PRO A 85 -13.23 0.74 -2.23
C PRO A 85 -11.78 1.08 -1.87
N HIS A 86 -11.13 0.35 -0.95
CA HIS A 86 -9.77 0.62 -0.46
C HIS A 86 -9.62 1.98 0.21
N ALA A 87 -10.54 2.30 1.12
CA ALA A 87 -10.55 3.57 1.83
C ALA A 87 -9.21 3.85 2.53
N ALA A 88 -8.71 5.08 2.38
CA ALA A 88 -7.51 5.53 3.04
C ALA A 88 -7.73 5.77 4.55
N GLY A 89 -6.71 5.45 5.35
CA GLY A 89 -6.73 5.64 6.78
C GLY A 89 -5.34 5.99 7.34
N GLY A 90 -5.27 6.11 8.67
CA GLY A 90 -4.05 6.46 9.39
C GLY A 90 -3.60 7.89 9.10
N CYS A 91 -2.29 8.12 9.04
CA CYS A 91 -1.74 9.41 8.66
C CYS A 91 -2.09 9.74 7.19
N ILE A 92 -2.73 10.88 6.96
CA ILE A 92 -3.17 11.33 5.62
C ILE A 92 -1.96 11.52 4.69
N ALA A 93 -0.86 12.07 5.20
CA ALA A 93 0.34 12.44 4.46
C ALA A 93 1.55 11.71 5.02
N GLN A 94 1.88 10.54 4.48
CA GLN A 94 2.84 9.64 5.11
C GLN A 94 4.15 9.53 4.33
N ALA A 95 5.25 9.93 4.99
CA ALA A 95 6.54 10.16 4.34
C ALA A 95 7.10 8.90 3.64
N TRP A 96 7.05 7.74 4.29
CA TRP A 96 7.55 6.50 3.71
C TRP A 96 6.72 6.00 2.51
N SER A 97 5.42 6.32 2.47
CA SER A 97 4.52 5.90 1.40
C SER A 97 4.87 6.69 0.16
N VAL A 98 4.98 8.01 0.30
CA VAL A 98 5.41 8.90 -0.79
C VAL A 98 6.82 8.52 -1.27
N ALA A 99 7.77 8.31 -0.36
CA ALA A 99 9.15 7.99 -0.69
C ALA A 99 9.27 6.69 -1.51
N GLU A 100 8.67 5.60 -1.05
CA GLU A 100 8.80 4.30 -1.71
C GLU A 100 8.06 4.24 -3.06
N VAL A 101 6.91 4.92 -3.17
CA VAL A 101 6.19 5.03 -4.43
C VAL A 101 6.99 5.82 -5.45
N LEU A 102 7.52 7.00 -5.09
CA LEU A 102 8.36 7.80 -5.98
C LEU A 102 9.64 7.07 -6.40
N ARG A 103 10.33 6.44 -5.44
CA ARG A 103 11.53 5.64 -5.70
C ARG A 103 11.25 4.53 -6.71
N CYS A 104 10.16 3.79 -6.53
CA CYS A 104 9.78 2.73 -7.45
C CYS A 104 9.32 3.25 -8.81
N TRP A 105 8.66 4.41 -8.85
CA TRP A 105 8.22 5.05 -10.08
C TRP A 105 9.41 5.38 -10.99
N VAL A 106 10.49 5.93 -10.42
CA VAL A 106 11.75 6.20 -11.14
C VAL A 106 12.46 4.90 -11.52
N LYS A 107 12.53 3.93 -10.59
CA LYS A 107 13.24 2.65 -10.82
C LYS A 107 12.64 1.81 -11.95
N THR A 108 11.33 1.92 -12.14
CA THR A 108 10.55 1.14 -13.13
C THR A 108 10.19 1.94 -14.38
N ALA A 109 10.75 3.15 -14.54
CA ALA A 109 10.67 3.92 -15.77
C ALA A 109 11.44 3.25 -16.93
#